data_AF-A0A3S0IJX3-F1
#
_entry.id   AF-A0A3S0IJX3-F1
#
_cell.length_a   1.000
_cell.length_b   1.000
_cell.length_c   1.000
_cell.angle_alpha   90.00
_cell.angle_beta   90.00
_cell.angle_gamma   90.00
#
_symmetry.space_group_name_H-M   'P 1'
#
loop_
_entity.id
_entity.type
_entity.pdbx_description
1 polymer ?
#
loop_
_entity_poly.entity_id
_entity_poly.type
_entity_poly.pdbx_seq_one_letter_code
_entity_poly.pdbx_strand_id
1 'polypeptide(L)'
;MENTASDIKKKVGFWPKLQSASFLVVALMLSLGQWNDTKEALNSGYELFVAHWTNDIEYKRLSKLHVGQTYDYITSILGAPHASKKSKSDLYLTYYYYGDAKYQLMLAVKDQRLSGYGIIGLIPDFNVPIPFTDIKLAESSIASSYAVVDSYYSDSNNLEYYAESHELGKNVMFYNLLIGSVNYGAYTDRETEVVKALNTALDRGEEDVLALLTVSRTLSPNYFAISELEPGLMVSGLLTHFEHKTLLASK
;
A
#
# COMPACT_ATOMS: atom_id res chain seq x y z
N MET A 1 4.97 -8.21 63.89
CA MET A 1 6.10 -7.49 63.27
C MET A 1 5.72 -7.19 61.84
N GLU A 2 5.83 -5.92 61.47
CA GLU A 2 5.88 -5.35 60.11
C GLU A 2 6.57 -6.27 59.09
N ASN A 3 6.31 -6.21 57.77
CA ASN A 3 6.19 -4.99 56.97
C ASN A 3 5.55 -5.24 55.59
N THR A 4 4.73 -4.26 55.18
CA THR A 4 4.45 -3.71 53.84
C THR A 4 4.77 -4.49 52.54
N ALA A 5 3.75 -4.57 51.67
CA ALA A 5 3.90 -4.26 50.25
C ALA A 5 2.58 -3.67 49.71
N SER A 6 2.63 -2.36 49.46
CA SER A 6 1.61 -1.55 48.83
C SER A 6 1.50 -1.80 47.32
N ASP A 7 0.43 -1.24 46.75
CA ASP A 7 0.24 -0.90 45.33
C ASP A 7 -0.16 -2.00 44.34
N ILE A 8 -1.46 -2.31 44.34
CA ILE A 8 -2.15 -2.67 43.08
C ILE A 8 -2.53 -1.37 42.37
N LYS A 9 -1.63 -0.84 41.55
CA LYS A 9 -1.98 0.17 40.53
C LYS A 9 -2.93 -0.48 39.52
N LYS A 10 -4.23 -0.22 39.66
CA LYS A 10 -5.24 -0.48 38.61
C LYS A 10 -4.81 0.29 37.35
N LYS A 11 -4.34 -0.41 36.33
CA LYS A 11 -4.24 0.12 34.96
C LYS A 11 -5.66 0.48 34.49
N VAL A 12 -5.98 1.77 34.51
CA VAL A 12 -7.20 2.29 33.89
C VAL A 12 -7.03 2.11 32.38
N GLY A 13 -7.73 1.12 31.81
CA GLY A 13 -7.74 0.88 30.37
C GLY A 13 -8.25 2.09 29.59
N PHE A 14 -7.78 2.24 28.37
CA PHE A 14 -8.18 3.31 27.44
C PHE A 14 -9.66 3.21 27.03
N TRP A 15 -10.23 1.99 27.09
CA TRP A 15 -11.60 1.65 26.73
C TRP A 15 -12.71 2.34 27.54
N PRO A 16 -12.67 2.38 28.88
CA PRO A 16 -13.68 3.10 29.66
C PRO A 16 -13.65 4.62 29.43
N LYS A 17 -12.49 5.22 29.12
CA LYS A 17 -12.40 6.66 28.82
C LYS A 17 -13.03 7.03 27.47
N LEU A 18 -12.86 6.18 26.47
CA LEU A 18 -13.47 6.35 25.15
C LEU A 18 -15.00 6.17 25.19
N GLN A 19 -15.47 5.19 25.97
CA GLN A 19 -16.92 5.00 26.20
C GLN A 19 -17.52 6.22 26.92
N SER A 20 -16.88 6.73 27.98
CA SER A 20 -17.37 7.93 28.68
C SER A 20 -17.42 9.19 27.79
N ALA A 21 -16.45 9.35 26.88
CA ALA A 21 -16.47 10.44 25.91
C ALA A 21 -17.64 10.31 24.91
N SER A 22 -17.93 9.10 24.43
CA SER A 22 -19.06 8.86 23.53
C SER A 22 -20.42 9.13 24.19
N PHE A 23 -20.60 8.77 25.47
CA PHE A 23 -21.84 9.07 26.21
C PHE A 23 -22.03 10.56 26.48
N LEU A 24 -20.95 11.31 26.75
CA LEU A 24 -21.01 12.76 26.96
C LEU A 24 -21.46 13.49 25.69
N VAL A 25 -20.94 13.07 24.53
CA VAL A 25 -21.29 13.63 23.22
C VAL A 25 -22.74 13.34 22.88
N VAL A 26 -23.22 12.11 23.11
CA VAL A 26 -24.63 11.75 22.92
C VAL A 26 -25.56 12.54 23.85
N ALA A 27 -25.17 12.74 25.11
CA ALA A 27 -25.95 13.53 26.06
C ALA A 27 -26.05 15.01 25.67
N LEU A 28 -24.96 15.60 25.18
CA LEU A 28 -24.94 16.97 24.64
C LEU A 28 -25.83 17.09 23.40
N MET A 29 -25.83 16.08 22.52
CA MET A 29 -26.66 16.06 21.32
C MET A 29 -28.16 15.93 21.62
N LEU A 30 -28.52 15.12 22.61
CA LEU A 30 -29.91 15.03 23.09
C LEU A 30 -30.42 16.35 23.70
N SER A 31 -29.52 17.21 24.19
CA SER A 31 -29.87 18.52 24.76
C SER A 31 -30.12 19.63 23.73
N LEU A 32 -29.74 19.44 22.45
CA LEU A 32 -29.75 20.50 21.43
C LEU A 32 -30.91 20.45 20.41
N GLY A 33 -31.88 19.54 20.57
CA GLY A 33 -33.23 19.70 19.99
C GLY A 33 -33.42 19.67 18.45
N GLN A 34 -32.36 19.51 17.64
CA GLN A 34 -32.46 19.37 16.18
C GLN A 34 -31.77 18.09 15.68
N TRP A 35 -32.50 16.98 15.75
CA TRP A 35 -32.03 15.64 15.42
C TRP A 35 -31.59 15.47 13.96
N ASN A 36 -32.17 16.23 13.03
CA ASN A 36 -31.86 16.11 11.60
C ASN A 36 -30.53 16.80 11.25
N ASP A 37 -30.34 18.05 11.68
CA ASP A 37 -29.12 18.82 11.44
C ASP A 37 -27.92 18.25 12.22
N THR A 38 -28.19 17.67 13.39
CA THR A 38 -27.16 16.97 14.20
C THR A 38 -26.70 15.68 13.54
N LYS A 39 -27.59 14.92 12.86
CA LYS A 39 -27.21 13.71 12.12
C LYS A 39 -26.32 14.01 10.93
N GLU A 40 -26.61 15.08 10.20
CA GLU A 40 -25.82 15.48 9.05
C GLU A 40 -24.43 15.95 9.49
N ALA A 41 -24.36 16.81 10.53
CA ALA A 41 -23.08 17.23 11.12
C ALA A 41 -22.29 16.08 11.79
N LEU A 42 -22.97 15.10 12.40
CA LEU A 42 -22.36 13.88 12.95
C LEU A 42 -21.79 12.98 11.86
N ASN A 43 -22.53 12.75 10.77
CA ASN A 43 -22.05 11.91 9.68
C ASN A 43 -20.82 12.55 9.03
N SER A 44 -20.86 13.85 8.75
CA SER A 44 -19.70 14.58 8.21
C SER A 44 -18.52 14.60 9.20
N GLY A 45 -18.78 14.82 10.49
CA GLY A 45 -17.75 14.85 11.53
C GLY A 45 -17.15 13.48 11.84
N TYR A 46 -17.96 12.41 11.81
CA TYR A 46 -17.52 11.03 11.97
C TYR A 46 -16.71 10.57 10.77
N GLU A 47 -17.13 10.90 9.55
CA GLU A 47 -16.35 10.64 8.34
C GLU A 47 -15.00 11.37 8.41
N LEU A 48 -14.96 12.64 8.83
CA LEU A 48 -13.72 13.39 9.01
C LEU A 48 -12.79 12.80 10.09
N PHE A 49 -13.35 12.33 11.19
CA PHE A 49 -12.58 11.77 12.32
C PHE A 49 -12.09 10.36 12.05
N VAL A 50 -12.92 9.49 11.47
CA VAL A 50 -12.55 8.12 11.06
C VAL A 50 -11.60 8.16 9.87
N ALA A 51 -11.81 9.02 8.86
CA ALA A 51 -10.91 9.13 7.70
C ALA A 51 -9.47 9.50 8.09
N HIS A 52 -9.30 10.35 9.10
CA HIS A 52 -7.97 10.74 9.59
C HIS A 52 -7.30 9.68 10.48
N TRP A 53 -8.07 8.73 11.04
CA TRP A 53 -7.56 7.74 12.00
C TRP A 53 -7.61 6.28 11.52
N THR A 54 -8.40 5.97 10.49
CA THR A 54 -8.49 4.63 9.88
C THR A 54 -8.26 4.70 8.39
N ASN A 55 -7.91 3.56 7.81
CA ASN A 55 -7.64 3.42 6.38
C ASN A 55 -8.84 2.79 5.63
N ASP A 56 -9.99 2.70 6.29
CA ASP A 56 -11.14 1.93 5.79
C ASP A 56 -11.74 2.55 4.52
N ILE A 57 -11.69 3.88 4.42
CA ILE A 57 -12.20 4.60 3.24
C ILE A 57 -11.32 4.30 2.04
N GLU A 58 -10.01 4.38 2.22
CA GLU A 58 -9.01 4.07 1.19
C GLU A 58 -9.13 2.60 0.77
N TYR A 59 -9.21 1.67 1.72
CA TYR A 59 -9.37 0.24 1.44
C TYR A 59 -10.67 -0.05 0.68
N LYS A 60 -11.78 0.58 1.06
CA LYS A 60 -13.08 0.41 0.37
C LYS A 60 -13.08 1.00 -1.04
N ARG A 61 -12.28 2.04 -1.30
CA ARG A 61 -12.09 2.58 -2.66
C ARG A 61 -11.24 1.64 -3.50
N LEU A 62 -10.11 1.19 -2.96
CA LEU A 62 -9.17 0.28 -3.64
C LEU A 62 -9.78 -1.10 -3.94
N SER A 63 -10.65 -1.62 -3.06
CA SER A 63 -11.32 -2.91 -3.27
C SER A 63 -12.28 -2.95 -4.46
N LYS A 64 -12.61 -1.80 -5.05
CA LYS A 64 -13.41 -1.73 -6.28
C LYS A 64 -12.59 -1.98 -7.55
N LEU A 65 -11.26 -1.89 -7.48
CA LEU A 65 -10.36 -2.05 -8.62
C LEU A 65 -10.21 -3.52 -8.99
N HIS A 66 -10.41 -3.83 -10.27
CA HIS A 66 -10.22 -5.16 -10.82
C HIS A 66 -9.61 -5.07 -12.21
N VAL A 67 -8.64 -5.94 -12.50
CA VAL A 67 -8.09 -6.12 -13.85
C VAL A 67 -9.23 -6.44 -14.83
N GLY A 68 -9.18 -5.83 -16.01
CA GLY A 68 -10.19 -5.92 -17.06
C GLY A 68 -11.29 -4.85 -17.02
N GLN A 69 -11.34 -4.01 -15.99
CA GLN A 69 -12.25 -2.85 -15.96
C GLN A 69 -11.84 -1.81 -17.01
N THR A 70 -12.80 -1.03 -17.51
CA THR A 70 -12.50 0.09 -18.42
C THR A 70 -11.90 1.26 -17.64
N TYR A 71 -11.00 2.00 -18.28
CA TYR A 71 -10.40 3.19 -17.70
C TYR A 71 -11.46 4.26 -17.36
N ASP A 72 -12.50 4.40 -18.19
CA ASP A 72 -13.62 5.32 -17.93
C ASP A 72 -14.39 4.95 -16.66
N TYR A 73 -14.66 3.66 -16.44
CA TYR A 73 -15.33 3.19 -15.24
C TYR A 73 -14.50 3.49 -13.99
N ILE A 74 -13.20 3.22 -14.03
CA ILE A 74 -12.30 3.50 -12.91
C ILE A 74 -12.24 5.00 -12.62
N THR A 75 -12.13 5.83 -13.66
CA THR A 75 -12.11 7.30 -13.55
C THR A 75 -13.41 7.83 -12.94
N SER A 76 -14.55 7.19 -13.22
CA SER A 76 -15.83 7.57 -12.59
C SER A 76 -15.87 7.31 -11.06
N ILE A 77 -15.02 6.41 -10.56
CA ILE A 77 -14.93 6.04 -9.14
C ILE A 77 -13.82 6.79 -8.42
N LEU A 78 -12.65 6.91 -9.06
CA LEU A 78 -11.45 7.48 -8.46
C LEU A 78 -11.24 8.95 -8.78
N GLY A 79 -11.92 9.48 -9.81
CA GLY A 79 -11.64 10.77 -10.41
C GLY A 79 -10.53 10.68 -11.46
N ALA A 80 -10.10 11.85 -11.94
CA ALA A 80 -9.00 11.95 -12.88
C ALA A 80 -7.65 11.63 -12.20
N PRO A 81 -6.71 10.96 -12.89
CA PRO A 81 -5.36 10.75 -12.37
C PRO A 81 -4.59 12.06 -12.29
N HIS A 82 -3.62 12.12 -11.38
CA HIS A 82 -2.74 13.27 -11.19
C HIS A 82 -1.67 13.35 -12.28
N ALA A 83 -1.21 12.20 -12.77
CA ALA A 83 -0.17 12.13 -13.80
C ALA A 83 -0.31 10.88 -14.66
N SER A 84 0.39 10.87 -15.79
CA SER A 84 0.53 9.71 -16.67
C SER A 84 1.95 9.56 -17.20
N LYS A 85 2.40 8.32 -17.43
CA LYS A 85 3.68 7.97 -18.03
C LYS A 85 3.44 6.91 -19.10
N LYS A 86 3.94 7.13 -20.32
CA LYS A 86 3.90 6.09 -21.36
C LYS A 86 4.96 5.04 -21.07
N SER A 87 4.64 3.77 -21.34
CA SER A 87 5.66 2.73 -21.32
C SER A 87 6.71 2.97 -22.39
N LYS A 88 7.96 2.65 -22.07
CA LYS A 88 9.09 2.72 -23.01
C LYS A 88 9.17 1.48 -23.90
N SER A 89 8.62 0.36 -23.45
CA SER A 89 8.71 -0.96 -24.09
C SER A 89 7.41 -1.42 -24.74
N ASP A 90 6.26 -0.82 -24.40
CA ASP A 90 4.97 -1.10 -25.05
C ASP A 90 4.25 0.23 -25.41
N LEU A 91 4.06 0.46 -26.71
CA LEU A 91 3.49 1.72 -27.23
C LEU A 91 2.00 1.89 -26.91
N TYR A 92 1.30 0.81 -26.57
CA TYR A 92 -0.13 0.82 -26.25
C TYR A 92 -0.39 0.91 -24.75
N LEU A 93 0.66 0.81 -23.94
CA LEU A 93 0.59 0.82 -22.49
C LEU A 93 0.86 2.22 -21.93
N THR A 94 -0.08 2.74 -21.14
CA THR A 94 0.09 3.98 -20.38
C THR A 94 -0.17 3.71 -18.91
N TYR A 95 0.75 4.19 -18.06
CA TYR A 95 0.57 4.20 -16.62
C TYR A 95 -0.11 5.50 -16.20
N TYR A 96 -1.12 5.40 -15.35
CA TYR A 96 -1.81 6.53 -14.73
C TYR A 96 -1.61 6.48 -13.22
N TYR A 97 -1.37 7.64 -12.61
CA TYR A 97 -0.99 7.72 -11.20
C TYR A 97 -1.97 8.54 -10.39
N TYR A 98 -2.33 8.00 -9.24
CA TYR A 98 -3.14 8.64 -8.22
C TYR A 98 -2.29 8.78 -6.95
N GLY A 99 -2.03 10.01 -6.55
CA GLY A 99 -1.41 10.32 -5.26
C GLY A 99 -2.48 10.44 -4.18
N ASP A 100 -2.20 9.87 -3.03
CA ASP A 100 -2.93 10.04 -1.76
C ASP A 100 -1.91 10.30 -0.66
N ALA A 101 -2.33 10.82 0.50
CA ALA A 101 -1.43 11.03 1.63
C ALA A 101 -0.89 9.70 2.22
N LYS A 102 -1.65 8.61 2.08
CA LYS A 102 -1.34 7.32 2.69
C LYS A 102 -0.80 6.28 1.71
N TYR A 103 -1.09 6.44 0.42
CA TYR A 103 -0.69 5.50 -0.62
C TYR A 103 -0.50 6.17 -1.97
N GLN A 104 0.19 5.49 -2.87
CA GLN A 104 0.18 5.78 -4.30
C GLN A 104 -0.49 4.62 -5.03
N LEU A 105 -1.38 4.93 -5.96
CA LEU A 105 -1.96 3.97 -6.88
C LEU A 105 -1.45 4.22 -8.31
N MET A 106 -1.00 3.14 -8.93
CA MET A 106 -0.62 3.08 -10.34
C MET A 106 -1.62 2.20 -11.09
N LEU A 107 -2.17 2.69 -12.19
CA LEU A 107 -2.97 1.90 -13.13
C LEU A 107 -2.16 1.69 -14.40
N ALA A 108 -2.04 0.44 -14.84
CA ALA A 108 -1.46 0.07 -16.13
C ALA A 108 -2.62 -0.16 -17.11
N VAL A 109 -2.80 0.76 -18.05
CA VAL A 109 -3.93 0.78 -18.99
C VAL A 109 -3.44 0.51 -20.41
N LYS A 110 -4.03 -0.51 -21.04
CA LYS A 110 -3.80 -0.90 -22.43
C LYS A 110 -5.14 -0.98 -23.14
N ASP A 111 -5.23 -0.35 -24.31
CA ASP A 111 -6.47 -0.34 -25.13
C ASP A 111 -7.73 0.09 -24.33
N GLN A 112 -7.61 1.13 -23.50
CA GLN A 112 -8.67 1.66 -22.61
C GLN A 112 -9.18 0.70 -21.53
N ARG A 113 -8.45 -0.39 -21.28
CA ARG A 113 -8.75 -1.39 -20.25
C ARG A 113 -7.60 -1.45 -19.25
N LEU A 114 -7.94 -1.68 -17.99
CA LEU A 114 -6.99 -1.89 -16.92
C LEU A 114 -6.35 -3.27 -17.07
N SER A 115 -5.10 -3.32 -17.53
CA SER A 115 -4.34 -4.56 -17.62
C SER A 115 -3.61 -4.88 -16.31
N GLY A 116 -3.42 -3.90 -15.44
CA GLY A 116 -2.90 -4.13 -14.10
C GLY A 116 -2.99 -2.91 -13.21
N TYR A 117 -2.79 -3.09 -11.91
CA TYR A 117 -2.65 -1.98 -10.97
C TYR A 117 -1.60 -2.31 -9.92
N GLY A 118 -1.00 -1.27 -9.34
CA GLY A 118 -0.06 -1.38 -8.24
C GLY A 118 -0.34 -0.36 -7.16
N ILE A 119 -0.12 -0.74 -5.90
CA ILE A 119 -0.33 0.11 -4.74
C ILE A 119 0.98 0.16 -3.95
N ILE A 120 1.44 1.38 -3.65
CA ILE A 120 2.54 1.64 -2.71
C ILE A 120 1.96 2.27 -1.45
N GLY A 121 2.11 1.65 -0.29
CA GLY A 121 1.83 2.29 1.01
C GLY A 121 2.91 3.29 1.36
N LEU A 122 2.53 4.54 1.61
CA LEU A 122 3.44 5.65 1.93
C LEU A 122 3.67 5.81 3.44
N ILE A 123 2.77 5.26 4.26
CA ILE A 123 2.85 5.30 5.73
C ILE A 123 2.93 3.88 6.33
N PRO A 124 3.61 3.69 7.48
CA PRO A 124 3.87 2.36 8.04
C PRO A 124 2.63 1.55 8.45
N ASP A 125 1.50 2.20 8.67
CA ASP A 125 0.23 1.58 9.08
C ASP A 125 -0.79 1.44 7.93
N PHE A 126 -0.36 1.68 6.68
CA PHE A 126 -1.15 1.41 5.49
C PHE A 126 -1.15 -0.08 5.12
N ASN A 127 -1.88 -0.86 5.92
CA ASN A 127 -1.95 -2.31 5.87
C ASN A 127 -3.09 -2.81 4.96
N VAL A 128 -3.09 -2.40 3.70
CA VAL A 128 -4.09 -2.89 2.73
C VAL A 128 -3.87 -4.40 2.45
N PRO A 129 -4.94 -5.22 2.38
CA PRO A 129 -4.81 -6.62 2.00
C PRO A 129 -4.20 -6.79 0.60
N ILE A 130 -3.25 -7.70 0.47
CA ILE A 130 -2.67 -8.08 -0.84
C ILE A 130 -3.57 -9.15 -1.45
N PRO A 131 -4.21 -8.92 -2.61
CA PRO A 131 -5.15 -9.88 -3.15
C PRO A 131 -4.50 -11.22 -3.47
N PHE A 132 -5.27 -12.30 -3.31
CA PHE A 132 -4.84 -13.69 -3.50
C PHE A 132 -3.79 -14.19 -2.52
N THR A 133 -3.59 -13.48 -1.42
CA THR A 133 -2.73 -13.89 -0.30
C THR A 133 -3.45 -13.69 1.03
N ASP A 134 -2.91 -14.28 2.11
CA ASP A 134 -3.41 -14.08 3.48
C ASP A 134 -2.70 -12.92 4.21
N ILE A 135 -1.83 -12.17 3.51
CA ILE A 135 -1.02 -11.11 4.11
C ILE A 135 -1.51 -9.72 3.70
N LYS A 136 -1.07 -8.72 4.46
CA LYS A 136 -1.28 -7.30 4.16
C LYS A 136 0.05 -6.59 4.01
N LEU A 137 0.03 -5.44 3.34
CA LEU A 137 1.19 -4.55 3.33
C LEU A 137 1.63 -4.20 4.76
N ALA A 138 2.94 -4.01 4.94
CA ALA A 138 3.62 -3.66 6.18
C ALA A 138 3.47 -4.62 7.38
N GLU A 139 2.52 -5.58 7.38
CA GLU A 139 2.25 -6.48 8.52
C GLU A 139 3.17 -7.70 8.59
N SER A 140 3.73 -8.14 7.46
CA SER A 140 4.47 -9.41 7.37
C SER A 140 5.62 -9.30 6.39
N SER A 141 6.58 -10.21 6.45
CA SER A 141 7.69 -10.23 5.50
C SER A 141 7.26 -10.75 4.13
N ILE A 142 7.96 -10.37 3.07
CA ILE A 142 7.73 -10.90 1.71
C ILE A 142 7.78 -12.44 1.71
N ALA A 143 8.72 -13.04 2.46
CA ALA A 143 8.87 -14.49 2.62
C ALA A 143 7.62 -15.22 3.13
N SER A 144 6.69 -14.52 3.79
CA SER A 144 5.46 -15.12 4.32
C SER A 144 4.38 -15.34 3.25
N SER A 145 4.50 -14.69 2.09
CA SER A 145 3.50 -14.77 1.01
C SER A 145 3.63 -16.06 0.18
N TYR A 146 4.84 -16.37 -0.27
CA TYR A 146 5.15 -17.52 -1.11
C TYR A 146 6.44 -18.20 -0.63
N ALA A 147 6.51 -19.53 -0.72
CA ALA A 147 7.71 -20.26 -0.34
C ALA A 147 8.87 -20.06 -1.33
N VAL A 148 8.55 -19.99 -2.63
CA VAL A 148 9.49 -19.94 -3.75
C VAL A 148 9.31 -18.64 -4.53
N VAL A 149 10.41 -18.11 -5.06
CA VAL A 149 10.45 -16.93 -5.93
C VAL A 149 10.49 -17.40 -7.38
N ASP A 150 9.56 -16.93 -8.21
CA ASP A 150 9.57 -17.27 -9.64
C ASP A 150 10.57 -16.36 -10.39
N SER A 151 10.46 -15.06 -10.15
CA SER A 151 11.43 -14.06 -10.61
C SER A 151 11.47 -12.87 -9.65
N TYR A 152 12.55 -12.09 -9.72
CA TYR A 152 12.71 -10.89 -8.91
C TYR A 152 13.24 -9.73 -9.76
N TYR A 153 13.00 -8.52 -9.27
CA TYR A 153 13.39 -7.26 -9.88
C TYR A 153 13.95 -6.35 -8.80
N SER A 154 15.06 -5.68 -9.09
CA SER A 154 15.66 -4.73 -8.18
C SER A 154 16.43 -3.66 -8.94
N ASP A 155 16.46 -2.45 -8.36
CA ASP A 155 17.32 -1.34 -8.76
C ASP A 155 17.72 -0.58 -7.49
N SER A 156 18.86 0.09 -7.52
CA SER A 156 19.30 1.03 -6.47
C SER A 156 19.88 2.34 -7.02
N ASN A 157 19.71 2.62 -8.32
CA ASN A 157 20.28 3.79 -8.98
C ASN A 157 19.35 5.01 -8.90
N ASN A 158 18.26 5.01 -9.67
CA ASN A 158 17.30 6.14 -9.73
C ASN A 158 16.03 5.88 -8.92
N LEU A 159 15.83 4.61 -8.56
CA LEU A 159 14.78 4.10 -7.72
C LEU A 159 15.40 2.96 -6.92
N GLU A 160 15.26 2.98 -5.60
CA GLU A 160 15.67 1.85 -4.78
C GLU A 160 14.43 1.00 -4.52
N TYR A 161 14.42 -0.21 -5.06
CA TYR A 161 13.34 -1.15 -4.83
C TYR A 161 13.78 -2.61 -4.93
N TYR A 162 12.98 -3.47 -4.32
CA TYR A 162 12.99 -4.91 -4.53
C TYR A 162 11.56 -5.38 -4.74
N ALA A 163 11.32 -6.26 -5.72
CA ALA A 163 10.03 -6.88 -5.93
C ALA A 163 10.18 -8.32 -6.42
N GLU A 164 9.40 -9.23 -5.86
CA GLU A 164 9.24 -10.61 -6.32
C GLU A 164 7.99 -10.70 -7.17
N SER A 165 8.04 -11.53 -8.20
CA SER A 165 6.88 -11.87 -9.02
C SER A 165 6.48 -13.32 -8.79
N HIS A 166 5.16 -13.53 -8.77
CA HIS A 166 4.53 -14.82 -8.67
C HIS A 166 3.46 -14.96 -9.75
N GLU A 167 3.56 -15.98 -10.59
CA GLU A 167 2.48 -16.30 -11.52
C GLU A 167 1.34 -16.95 -10.74
N LEU A 168 0.17 -16.33 -10.81
CA LEU A 168 -1.01 -16.86 -10.15
C LEU A 168 -1.64 -17.95 -11.02
N GLY A 169 -2.09 -19.05 -10.41
CA GLY A 169 -2.60 -20.18 -11.17
C GLY A 169 -3.90 -19.90 -11.96
N LYS A 170 -4.32 -20.90 -12.74
CA LYS A 170 -5.53 -20.87 -13.59
C LYS A 170 -6.79 -20.31 -12.92
N ASN A 171 -6.97 -20.56 -11.62
CA ASN A 171 -8.14 -20.13 -10.86
C ASN A 171 -8.29 -18.60 -10.78
N VAL A 172 -7.22 -17.87 -11.11
CA VAL A 172 -7.18 -16.40 -11.09
C VAL A 172 -6.55 -15.86 -12.39
N MET A 173 -6.84 -16.55 -13.50
CA MET A 173 -6.58 -16.09 -14.88
C MET A 173 -5.11 -15.90 -15.27
N PHE A 174 -4.17 -16.58 -14.62
CA PHE A 174 -2.74 -16.45 -14.94
C PHE A 174 -2.20 -15.02 -14.76
N TYR A 175 -2.82 -14.23 -13.88
CA TYR A 175 -2.30 -12.93 -13.51
C TYR A 175 -0.98 -13.06 -12.77
N ASN A 176 -0.13 -12.05 -12.90
CA ASN A 176 1.09 -11.90 -12.13
C ASN A 176 0.80 -11.07 -10.89
N LEU A 177 1.28 -11.53 -9.74
CA LEU A 177 1.34 -10.77 -8.50
C LEU A 177 2.78 -10.38 -8.22
N LEU A 178 3.04 -9.08 -8.11
CA LEU A 178 4.30 -8.55 -7.62
C LEU A 178 4.14 -8.12 -6.16
N ILE A 179 5.12 -8.43 -5.32
CA ILE A 179 5.18 -8.00 -3.91
C ILE A 179 6.58 -7.48 -3.64
N GLY A 180 6.70 -6.32 -2.99
CA GLY A 180 8.01 -5.70 -2.81
C GLY A 180 8.04 -4.51 -1.88
N SER A 181 9.21 -3.86 -1.85
CA SER A 181 9.48 -2.64 -1.10
C SER A 181 10.09 -1.60 -2.03
N VAL A 182 9.59 -0.37 -1.97
CA VAL A 182 9.98 0.76 -2.82
C VAL A 182 10.30 1.96 -1.93
N ASN A 183 11.39 2.68 -2.23
CA ASN A 183 11.98 3.65 -1.29
C ASN A 183 11.19 4.93 -1.01
N TYR A 184 10.29 5.34 -1.88
CA TYR A 184 9.39 6.47 -1.61
C TYR A 184 8.13 6.06 -0.84
N GLY A 185 7.94 4.76 -0.58
CA GLY A 185 6.90 4.26 0.32
C GLY A 185 7.33 4.26 1.79
N ALA A 186 6.59 3.54 2.62
CA ALA A 186 7.01 3.24 4.00
C ALA A 186 8.27 2.36 3.98
N TYR A 187 9.43 2.98 3.97
CA TYR A 187 10.73 2.37 3.69
C TYR A 187 11.77 2.91 4.67
N THR A 188 12.57 2.04 5.28
CA THR A 188 13.54 2.41 6.31
C THR A 188 14.97 2.29 5.81
N ASP A 189 15.92 2.74 6.63
CA ASP A 189 17.35 2.60 6.36
C ASP A 189 17.75 1.12 6.19
N ARG A 190 17.08 0.20 6.90
CA ARG A 190 17.33 -1.24 6.76
C ARG A 190 16.97 -1.74 5.36
N GLU A 191 15.79 -1.40 4.82
CA GLU A 191 15.41 -1.76 3.46
C GLU A 191 16.43 -1.20 2.46
N THR A 192 16.88 0.04 2.68
CA THR A 192 17.91 0.70 1.86
C THR A 192 19.21 -0.11 1.81
N GLU A 193 19.72 -0.53 2.97
CA GLU A 193 20.94 -1.33 3.07
C GLU A 193 20.80 -2.68 2.36
N VAL A 194 19.68 -3.37 2.57
CA VAL A 194 19.41 -4.68 1.98
C VAL A 194 19.31 -4.60 0.46
N VAL A 195 18.57 -3.63 -0.07
CA VAL A 195 18.42 -3.43 -1.52
C VAL A 195 19.74 -3.01 -2.15
N LYS A 196 20.51 -2.12 -1.52
CA LYS A 196 21.85 -1.74 -2.04
C LYS A 196 22.83 -2.90 -2.04
N ALA A 197 22.81 -3.75 -1.01
CA ALA A 197 23.68 -4.92 -0.95
C ALA A 197 23.37 -5.90 -2.09
N LEU A 198 22.08 -6.17 -2.35
CA LEU A 198 21.64 -7.00 -3.46
C LEU A 198 22.10 -6.42 -4.81
N ASN A 199 21.80 -5.15 -5.07
CA ASN A 199 22.15 -4.51 -6.35
C ASN A 199 23.67 -4.42 -6.56
N THR A 200 24.45 -4.15 -5.50
CA THR A 200 25.91 -4.14 -5.60
C THR A 200 26.48 -5.49 -6.05
N ALA A 201 25.91 -6.59 -5.56
CA ALA A 201 26.32 -7.93 -6.00
C ALA A 201 25.92 -8.21 -7.45
N LEU A 202 24.70 -7.82 -7.84
CA LEU A 202 24.21 -7.94 -9.22
C LEU A 202 25.06 -7.12 -10.20
N ASP A 203 25.41 -5.89 -9.86
CA ASP A 203 26.25 -4.99 -10.67
C ASP A 203 27.68 -5.52 -10.87
N ARG A 204 28.18 -6.31 -9.91
CA ARG A 204 29.48 -7.01 -10.02
C ARG A 204 29.40 -8.29 -10.85
N GLY A 205 28.20 -8.72 -11.25
CA GLY A 205 27.98 -9.97 -11.96
C GLY A 205 28.15 -11.20 -11.07
N GLU A 206 27.89 -11.08 -9.75
CA GLU A 206 27.91 -12.24 -8.85
C GLU A 206 26.79 -13.22 -9.27
N GLU A 207 27.17 -14.47 -9.58
CA GLU A 207 26.22 -15.49 -10.06
C GLU A 207 25.36 -16.08 -8.93
N ASP A 208 25.87 -16.12 -7.70
CA ASP A 208 25.15 -16.63 -6.52
C ASP A 208 24.80 -15.49 -5.55
N VAL A 209 23.56 -15.00 -5.67
CA VAL A 209 22.99 -13.99 -4.78
C VAL A 209 21.92 -14.57 -3.84
N LEU A 210 21.84 -15.90 -3.68
CA LEU A 210 20.76 -16.57 -2.92
C LEU A 210 20.66 -16.10 -1.47
N ALA A 211 21.81 -15.88 -0.82
CA ALA A 211 21.86 -15.36 0.54
C ALA A 211 21.28 -13.93 0.62
N LEU A 212 21.62 -13.07 -0.34
CA LEU A 212 21.11 -11.69 -0.42
C LEU A 212 19.61 -11.68 -0.73
N LEU A 213 19.13 -12.53 -1.64
CA LEU A 213 17.71 -12.71 -1.90
C LEU A 213 16.96 -13.16 -0.66
N THR A 214 17.51 -14.12 0.10
CA THR A 214 16.91 -14.57 1.37
C THR A 214 16.77 -13.42 2.37
N VAL A 215 17.74 -12.51 2.43
CA VAL A 215 17.67 -11.30 3.27
C VAL A 215 16.65 -10.30 2.73
N SER A 216 16.60 -10.05 1.42
CA SER A 216 15.60 -9.19 0.78
C SER A 216 14.16 -9.67 1.02
N ARG A 217 13.97 -10.98 1.16
CA ARG A 217 12.67 -11.57 1.51
C ARG A 217 12.24 -11.35 2.95
N THR A 218 13.15 -10.89 3.82
CA THR A 218 12.80 -10.52 5.20
C THR A 218 12.19 -9.12 5.31
N LEU A 219 12.22 -8.33 4.23
CA LEU A 219 11.67 -6.98 4.20
C LEU A 219 10.14 -7.02 4.34
N SER A 220 9.58 -6.00 4.98
CA SER A 220 8.14 -5.77 5.00
C SER A 220 7.73 -5.09 3.68
N PRO A 221 6.78 -5.64 2.92
CA PRO A 221 6.38 -5.06 1.66
C PRO A 221 5.60 -3.79 1.89
N ASN A 222 5.95 -2.74 1.17
CA ASN A 222 5.15 -1.54 1.04
C ASN A 222 4.54 -1.40 -0.37
N TYR A 223 4.79 -2.37 -1.25
CA TYR A 223 4.33 -2.38 -2.63
C TYR A 223 3.75 -3.74 -2.99
N PHE A 224 2.64 -3.72 -3.73
CA PHE A 224 2.22 -4.87 -4.53
C PHE A 224 1.64 -4.41 -5.86
N ALA A 225 1.59 -5.31 -6.84
CA ALA A 225 0.87 -5.10 -8.09
C ALA A 225 0.25 -6.39 -8.63
N ILE A 226 -0.91 -6.27 -9.26
CA ILE A 226 -1.61 -7.39 -9.91
C ILE A 226 -1.83 -7.02 -11.36
N SER A 227 -1.52 -7.93 -12.28
CA SER A 227 -1.53 -7.61 -13.70
C SER A 227 -1.64 -8.84 -14.60
N GLU A 228 -2.28 -8.70 -15.75
CA GLU A 228 -2.17 -9.64 -16.87
C GLU A 228 -0.91 -9.39 -17.72
N LEU A 229 -0.19 -8.29 -17.46
CA LEU A 229 1.05 -7.92 -18.16
C LEU A 229 2.23 -8.70 -17.60
N GLU A 230 3.31 -8.76 -18.39
CA GLU A 230 4.59 -9.28 -17.90
C GLU A 230 5.10 -8.45 -16.70
N PRO A 231 5.69 -9.09 -15.68
CA PRO A 231 6.04 -8.40 -14.44
C PRO A 231 7.02 -7.23 -14.64
N GLY A 232 7.98 -7.36 -15.57
CA GLY A 232 8.91 -6.29 -15.92
C GLY A 232 8.21 -5.01 -16.45
N LEU A 233 7.06 -5.14 -17.11
CA LEU A 233 6.25 -3.99 -17.51
C LEU A 233 5.65 -3.29 -16.29
N MET A 234 5.15 -4.02 -15.30
CA MET A 234 4.60 -3.40 -14.08
C MET A 234 5.68 -2.66 -13.29
N VAL A 235 6.86 -3.25 -13.15
CA VAL A 235 7.99 -2.63 -12.45
C VAL A 235 8.49 -1.38 -13.17
N SER A 236 8.52 -1.37 -14.51
CA SER A 236 8.90 -0.18 -15.28
C SER A 236 7.94 1.01 -15.12
N GLY A 237 6.72 0.73 -14.64
CA GLY A 237 5.72 1.73 -14.27
C GLY A 237 5.99 2.41 -12.94
N LEU A 238 6.89 1.90 -12.10
CA LEU A 238 7.31 2.61 -10.89
C LEU A 238 7.91 3.98 -11.23
N LEU A 239 7.70 4.93 -10.34
CA LEU A 239 8.22 6.29 -10.51
C LEU A 239 9.62 6.37 -9.92
N THR A 240 10.52 7.08 -10.56
CA THR A 240 11.76 7.49 -9.90
C THR A 240 11.46 8.45 -8.75
N HIS A 241 12.42 8.63 -7.83
CA HIS A 241 12.24 9.59 -6.72
C HIS A 241 11.91 11.01 -7.22
N PHE A 242 12.54 11.43 -8.32
CA PHE A 242 12.27 12.72 -8.95
C PHE A 242 10.84 12.79 -9.53
N GLU A 243 10.41 11.76 -10.25
CA GLU A 243 9.06 11.69 -10.79
C GLU A 243 8.01 11.69 -9.67
N HIS A 244 8.17 10.86 -8.64
CA HIS A 244 7.26 10.82 -7.50
C HIS A 244 7.10 12.19 -6.83
N LYS A 245 8.22 12.85 -6.52
CA LYS A 245 8.22 14.17 -5.88
C LYS A 245 7.61 15.27 -6.77
N THR A 246 7.79 15.18 -8.08
CA THR A 246 7.33 16.23 -9.01
C THR A 246 5.86 16.05 -9.40
N LEU A 247 5.41 14.80 -9.55
CA LEU A 247 4.10 14.47 -10.08
C LEU A 247 3.05 14.29 -8.98
N LEU A 248 3.43 13.75 -7.82
CA LEU A 248 2.49 13.26 -6.81
C LEU A 248 2.67 13.86 -5.42
N ALA A 249 3.89 14.27 -5.04
CA ALA A 249 4.07 14.92 -3.74
C ALA A 249 3.45 16.32 -3.74
N SER A 250 2.32 16.47 -3.05
CA SER A 250 1.79 17.79 -2.71
C SER A 250 2.77 18.50 -1.78
N LYS A 251 2.99 19.80 -1.99
CA LYS A 251 3.71 20.66 -1.04
C LYS A 251 3.03 20.71 0.33
#